data_AF-A0A820GGC4-F1
#
_entry.id   AF-A0A820GGC4-F1
#
_cell.length_a   1.000
_cell.length_b   1.000
_cell.length_c   1.000
_cell.angle_alpha   90.00
_cell.angle_beta   90.00
_cell.angle_gamma   90.00
#
_symmetry.space_group_name_H-M   'P 1'
#
loop_
_entity.id
_entity.type
_entity.pdbx_description
1 polymer ?
#
loop_
_entity_poly.entity_id
_entity_poly.type
_entity_poly.pdbx_seq_one_letter_code
_entity_poly.pdbx_strand_id
1 'polypeptide(L)'
;MLDKISNALSQSDKSNDQLTNENDLIDEYDIDEYEKEYNRLVPEYNSLIDYLNSVSQKYSSFQQQFNEEQTNEKASKIVEEFLKCENNDGYLNKRQRLLELHIKLNNIQKIFEKTSPYSNHFDISEDDDDHHDH
;
A
#
# COMPACT_ATOMS: atom_id res chain seq x y z
N MET A 1 2.39 -23.07 20.70
CA MET A 1 2.35 -21.68 20.17
C MET A 1 1.23 -21.47 19.13
N LEU A 2 0.45 -22.49 18.76
CA LEU A 2 -0.65 -22.35 17.78
C LEU A 2 -2.02 -22.07 18.42
N ASP A 3 -2.20 -22.27 19.72
CA ASP A 3 -3.51 -22.07 20.40
C ASP A 3 -3.88 -20.61 20.66
N LYS A 4 -2.95 -19.66 20.50
CA LYS A 4 -3.23 -18.24 20.73
C LYS A 4 -3.85 -17.54 19.52
N ILE A 5 -3.76 -18.13 18.32
CA ILE A 5 -4.32 -17.55 17.09
C ILE A 5 -5.80 -17.95 16.92
N SER A 6 -6.17 -19.15 17.36
CA SER A 6 -7.56 -19.63 17.25
C SER A 6 -8.54 -18.82 18.11
N ASN A 7 -8.08 -18.25 19.23
CA ASN A 7 -8.94 -17.47 20.11
C ASN A 7 -9.19 -16.02 19.64
N ALA A 8 -8.35 -15.50 18.72
CA ALA A 8 -8.53 -14.17 18.13
C ALA A 8 -9.53 -14.17 16.96
N LEU A 9 -9.74 -15.32 16.31
CA LEU A 9 -10.68 -15.48 15.20
C LEU A 9 -12.10 -15.88 15.67
N SER A 10 -12.27 -16.39 16.90
CA SER A 10 -13.60 -16.68 17.45
C SER A 10 -14.29 -15.49 18.12
N GLN A 11 -13.62 -14.34 18.24
CA GLN A 11 -14.21 -13.12 18.80
C GLN A 11 -14.70 -12.12 17.73
N SER A 12 -14.43 -12.36 16.44
CA SER A 12 -14.94 -11.50 15.35
C SER A 12 -16.39 -11.77 14.97
N ASP A 13 -16.97 -12.91 15.35
CA ASP A 13 -18.25 -13.40 14.80
C ASP A 13 -19.47 -13.14 15.71
N LYS A 14 -19.37 -12.27 16.72
CA LYS A 14 -20.46 -12.08 17.71
C LYS A 14 -20.92 -10.64 17.99
N SER A 15 -20.57 -9.67 17.15
CA SER A 15 -21.18 -8.32 17.24
C SER A 15 -21.82 -7.95 15.92
N ASN A 16 -22.92 -8.64 15.58
CA ASN A 16 -23.72 -8.35 14.40
C ASN A 16 -25.19 -8.09 14.77
N ASP A 17 -25.42 -7.34 15.85
CA ASP A 17 -26.75 -6.86 16.26
C ASP A 17 -26.62 -5.45 16.87
N GLN A 18 -26.29 -4.47 16.03
CA GLN A 18 -26.56 -3.06 16.27
C GLN A 18 -26.56 -2.31 14.93
N LEU A 19 -27.61 -2.58 14.14
CA LEU A 19 -28.08 -1.68 13.09
C LEU A 19 -28.62 -0.41 13.77
N THR A 20 -27.75 0.58 13.95
CA THR A 20 -28.17 1.95 14.28
C THR A 20 -27.49 2.91 13.32
N ASN A 21 -28.29 3.40 12.37
CA ASN A 21 -28.08 4.57 11.52
C ASN A 21 -26.63 4.84 11.06
N GLU A 22 -26.24 4.24 9.92
CA GLU A 22 -25.04 4.63 9.17
C GLU A 22 -25.13 6.03 8.52
N ASN A 23 -26.22 6.77 8.76
CA ASN A 23 -26.46 8.10 8.17
C ASN A 23 -26.20 9.30 9.13
N ASP A 24 -25.78 9.09 10.38
CA ASP A 24 -25.66 10.17 11.37
C ASP A 24 -24.22 10.47 11.85
N LEU A 25 -23.17 9.94 11.21
CA LEU A 25 -21.77 10.24 11.55
C LEU A 25 -20.91 10.43 10.28
N ILE A 26 -21.37 11.30 9.37
CA ILE A 26 -20.42 11.99 8.49
C ILE A 26 -19.91 13.17 9.33
N ASP A 27 -19.02 12.87 10.28
CA ASP A 27 -18.13 13.89 10.80
C ASP A 27 -17.45 14.50 9.59
N GLU A 28 -17.50 15.82 9.51
CA GLU A 28 -16.82 16.67 8.55
C GLU A 28 -15.37 16.18 8.40
N TYR A 29 -15.13 15.31 7.40
CA TYR A 29 -13.78 14.89 7.06
C TYR A 29 -13.06 16.17 6.66
N ASP A 30 -12.03 16.59 7.42
CA ASP A 30 -11.14 17.66 7.01
C ASP A 30 -10.29 17.13 5.85
N ILE A 31 -10.91 17.14 4.66
CA ILE A 31 -10.31 16.71 3.40
C ILE A 31 -9.00 17.48 3.16
N ASP A 32 -8.93 18.74 3.60
CA ASP A 32 -7.72 19.57 3.49
C ASP A 32 -6.58 19.02 4.37
N GLU A 33 -6.87 18.47 5.55
CA GLU A 33 -5.87 17.81 6.40
C GLU A 33 -5.33 16.53 5.76
N TYR A 34 -6.22 15.70 5.19
CA TYR A 34 -5.81 14.49 4.46
C TYR A 34 -5.04 14.80 3.18
N GLU A 35 -5.40 15.87 2.47
CA GLU A 35 -4.67 16.35 1.29
C GLU A 35 -3.26 16.85 1.65
N LYS A 36 -3.13 17.61 2.75
CA LYS A 36 -1.82 18.02 3.27
C LYS A 36 -0.96 16.83 3.66
N GLU A 37 -1.52 15.85 4.35
CA GLU A 37 -0.79 14.65 4.73
C GLU A 37 -0.40 13.80 3.51
N TYR A 38 -1.29 13.64 2.53
CA TYR A 38 -0.99 12.97 1.26
C TYR A 38 0.20 13.64 0.56
N ASN A 39 0.13 14.96 0.38
CA ASN A 39 1.19 15.75 -0.26
C ASN A 39 2.52 15.72 0.51
N ARG A 40 2.47 15.50 1.84
CA ARG A 40 3.67 15.32 2.67
C ARG A 40 4.29 13.93 2.51
N LEU A 41 3.47 12.88 2.39
CA LEU A 41 3.92 11.49 2.37
C LEU A 41 4.39 11.01 0.98
N VAL A 42 3.78 11.50 -0.11
CA VAL A 42 4.11 11.09 -1.48
C VAL A 42 5.58 11.31 -1.85
N PRO A 43 6.22 12.45 -1.53
CA PRO A 43 7.64 12.65 -1.83
C PRO A 43 8.55 11.65 -1.12
N GLU A 44 8.27 11.35 0.16
CA GLU A 44 9.01 10.35 0.94
C GLU A 44 8.85 8.95 0.33
N TYR A 45 7.61 8.60 -0.04
CA TYR A 45 7.28 7.34 -0.69
C TYR A 45 8.02 7.15 -2.01
N ASN A 46 8.00 8.16 -2.88
CA ASN A 46 8.69 8.12 -4.17
C ASN A 46 10.21 8.00 -3.99
N SER A 47 10.79 8.76 -3.05
CA SER A 47 12.23 8.68 -2.77
C SER A 47 12.65 7.27 -2.30
N LEU A 48 11.81 6.59 -1.51
CA LEU A 48 12.07 5.22 -1.09
C LEU A 48 11.98 4.22 -2.24
N ILE A 49 11.03 4.40 -3.17
CA ILE A 49 10.95 3.60 -4.41
C ILE A 49 12.23 3.76 -5.23
N ASP A 50 12.66 5.00 -5.48
CA ASP A 50 13.87 5.28 -6.26
C ASP A 50 15.11 4.64 -5.63
N TYR A 51 15.24 4.76 -4.31
CA TYR A 51 16.31 4.11 -3.56
C TYR A 51 16.27 2.58 -3.74
N LEU A 52 15.11 1.94 -3.53
CA LEU A 52 15.01 0.48 -3.63
C LEU A 52 15.27 -0.02 -5.06
N ASN A 53 14.83 0.75 -6.06
CA ASN A 53 15.14 0.47 -7.47
C ASN A 53 16.65 0.55 -7.73
N SER A 54 17.34 1.56 -7.19
CA SER A 54 18.80 1.67 -7.33
C SER A 54 19.54 0.50 -6.70
N VAL A 55 19.06 0.01 -5.55
CA VAL A 55 19.62 -1.18 -4.89
C VAL A 55 19.36 -2.44 -5.73
N SER A 56 18.16 -2.58 -6.29
CA SER A 56 17.83 -3.69 -7.19
C SER A 56 18.74 -3.72 -8.42
N GLN A 57 19.04 -2.56 -9.01
CA GLN A 57 19.96 -2.46 -10.16
C GLN A 57 21.39 -2.88 -9.79
N LYS A 58 21.88 -2.46 -8.62
CA LYS A 58 23.19 -2.90 -8.10
C LYS A 58 23.23 -4.42 -7.95
N TYR A 59 22.17 -5.03 -7.42
CA TYR A 59 22.09 -6.48 -7.28
C TYR A 59 22.12 -7.20 -8.63
N SER A 60 21.37 -6.72 -9.63
CA SER A 60 21.43 -7.29 -10.97
C SER A 60 22.84 -7.19 -11.58
N SER A 61 23.55 -6.08 -11.36
CA SER A 61 24.94 -5.91 -11.79
C SER A 61 25.89 -6.90 -11.12
N PHE A 62 25.80 -7.06 -9.79
CA PHE A 62 26.61 -8.06 -9.08
C PHE A 62 26.34 -9.48 -9.55
N GLN A 63 25.08 -9.82 -9.80
CA GLN A 63 24.70 -11.14 -10.31
C GLN A 63 25.27 -11.38 -11.72
N GLN A 64 25.25 -10.37 -12.60
CA GLN A 64 25.86 -10.47 -13.92
C GLN A 64 27.38 -10.69 -13.82
N GLN A 65 28.08 -9.88 -13.03
CA GLN A 65 29.52 -9.98 -12.83
C GLN A 65 29.91 -11.36 -12.28
N PHE A 66 29.13 -11.88 -11.33
CA PHE A 66 29.36 -13.20 -10.77
C PHE A 66 29.21 -14.31 -11.82
N ASN A 67 28.19 -14.22 -12.68
CA ASN A 67 27.95 -15.21 -13.73
C ASN A 67 29.01 -15.19 -14.84
N GLU A 68 29.62 -14.04 -15.09
CA GLU A 68 30.66 -13.85 -16.10
C GLU A 68 32.07 -14.20 -15.58
N GLU A 69 32.24 -14.30 -14.26
CA GLU A 69 33.55 -14.51 -13.64
C GLU A 69 33.99 -15.98 -13.69
N GLN A 70 35.20 -16.22 -14.19
CA GLN A 70 35.77 -17.55 -14.39
C GLN A 70 36.73 -17.96 -13.28
N THR A 71 37.08 -17.03 -12.37
CA THR A 71 38.08 -17.26 -11.31
C THR A 71 37.49 -17.10 -9.91
N ASN A 72 37.80 -18.06 -9.02
CA ASN A 72 37.28 -18.08 -7.64
C ASN A 72 37.67 -16.84 -6.80
N GLU A 73 38.80 -16.21 -7.08
CA GLU A 73 39.28 -15.05 -6.31
C GLU A 73 38.42 -13.80 -6.56
N LYS A 74 38.07 -13.52 -7.81
CA LYS A 74 37.23 -12.38 -8.17
C LYS A 74 35.76 -12.62 -7.80
N ALA A 75 35.28 -13.86 -7.96
CA ALA A 75 33.96 -14.26 -7.47
C ALA A 75 33.80 -14.01 -5.96
N SER A 76 34.85 -14.30 -5.18
CA SER A 76 34.85 -14.03 -3.72
C SER A 76 34.76 -12.53 -3.41
N LYS A 77 35.46 -11.67 -4.16
CA LYS A 77 35.39 -10.21 -4.00
C LYS A 77 34.00 -9.66 -4.33
N ILE A 78 33.36 -10.16 -5.39
CA ILE A 78 31.99 -9.78 -5.77
C ILE A 78 31.00 -10.13 -4.65
N VAL A 79 31.12 -11.33 -4.06
CA VAL A 79 30.27 -11.76 -2.94
C VAL A 79 30.50 -10.89 -1.69
N GLU A 80 31.74 -10.53 -1.37
CA GLU A 80 32.03 -9.64 -0.24
C GLU A 80 31.43 -8.24 -0.42
N GLU A 81 31.49 -7.67 -1.63
CA GLU A 81 30.88 -6.36 -1.93
C GLU A 81 29.35 -6.41 -1.88
N PHE A 82 28.76 -7.49 -2.38
CA PHE A 82 27.33 -7.75 -2.27
C PHE A 82 26.88 -7.77 -0.80
N LEU A 83 27.56 -8.55 0.05
CA LEU A 83 27.21 -8.69 1.47
C LEU A 83 27.37 -7.38 2.24
N LYS A 84 28.31 -6.52 1.84
CA LYS A 84 28.45 -5.17 2.40
C LYS A 84 27.29 -4.25 2.03
N CYS A 85 26.80 -4.31 0.78
CA CYS A 85 25.60 -3.56 0.36
C CYS A 85 24.34 -4.02 1.10
N GLU A 86 24.16 -5.34 1.28
CA GLU A 86 22.98 -5.90 1.94
C GLU A 86 22.87 -5.48 3.42
N ASN A 87 24.01 -5.46 4.12
CA ASN A 87 24.05 -5.21 5.57
C ASN A 87 24.17 -3.74 5.98
N ASN A 88 24.69 -2.83 5.13
CA ASN A 88 24.96 -1.44 5.55
C ASN A 88 23.92 -0.40 5.11
N ASP A 89 23.18 -0.63 4.01
CA ASP A 89 22.41 0.49 3.43
C ASP A 89 21.03 0.71 4.09
N GLY A 90 20.69 -0.07 5.12
CA GLY A 90 19.40 0.02 5.81
C GLY A 90 18.22 -0.43 4.93
N TYR A 91 18.49 -1.27 3.93
CA TYR A 91 17.53 -1.76 2.94
C TYR A 91 16.24 -2.29 3.57
N LEU A 92 16.35 -3.15 4.60
CA LEU A 92 15.20 -3.72 5.29
C LEU A 92 14.34 -2.65 5.97
N ASN A 93 14.97 -1.68 6.64
CA ASN A 93 14.26 -0.59 7.31
C ASN A 93 13.54 0.31 6.29
N LYS A 94 14.20 0.62 5.16
CA LYS A 94 13.61 1.44 4.09
C LYS A 94 12.47 0.72 3.38
N ARG A 95 12.60 -0.60 3.16
CA ARG A 95 11.53 -1.45 2.63
C ARG A 95 10.34 -1.52 3.58
N GLN A 96 10.59 -1.69 4.89
CA GLN A 96 9.54 -1.66 5.90
C GLN A 96 8.82 -0.31 5.91
N ARG A 97 9.57 0.78 5.87
CA ARG A 97 9.01 2.13 5.82
C ARG A 97 8.16 2.37 4.57
N LEU A 98 8.59 1.86 3.41
CA LEU A 98 7.81 1.95 2.18
C LEU A 98 6.45 1.25 2.33
N LEU A 99 6.41 0.07 2.96
CA LEU A 99 5.15 -0.66 3.21
C LEU A 99 4.20 0.12 4.11
N GLU A 100 4.72 0.74 5.18
CA GLU A 100 3.92 1.61 6.06
C GLU A 100 3.32 2.79 5.31
N LEU A 101 4.12 3.46 4.47
CA LEU A 101 3.66 4.58 3.66
C LEU A 101 2.63 4.13 2.62
N HIS A 102 2.81 2.96 2.01
CA HIS A 102 1.85 2.40 1.06
C HIS A 102 0.47 2.21 1.69
N ILE A 103 0.43 1.62 2.90
CA ILE A 103 -0.82 1.42 3.65
C ILE A 103 -1.47 2.77 3.99
N LYS A 104 -0.68 3.73 4.48
CA LYS A 104 -1.18 5.07 4.83
C LYS A 104 -1.77 5.79 3.62
N LEU A 105 -1.03 5.84 2.50
CA LEU A 105 -1.49 6.48 1.27
C LEU A 105 -2.75 5.80 0.72
N ASN A 106 -2.83 4.47 0.76
CA ASN A 106 -4.02 3.73 0.32
C ASN A 106 -5.25 4.07 1.19
N ASN A 107 -5.07 4.20 2.51
CA ASN A 107 -6.15 4.59 3.40
C ASN A 107 -6.63 6.02 3.13
N ILE A 108 -5.71 6.96 2.88
CA ILE A 108 -6.05 8.34 2.51
C ILE A 108 -6.82 8.35 1.17
N GLN A 109 -6.38 7.56 0.19
CA GLN A 109 -7.07 7.45 -1.09
C GLN A 109 -8.50 6.91 -0.94
N LYS A 110 -8.72 5.89 -0.10
CA LYS A 110 -10.06 5.38 0.21
C LYS A 110 -10.97 6.43 0.84
N ILE A 111 -10.41 7.34 1.64
CA ILE A 111 -11.17 8.46 2.21
C ILE A 111 -11.60 9.39 1.07
N PHE A 112 -10.68 9.78 0.19
CA PHE A 112 -11.01 10.61 -0.98
C PHE A 112 -12.07 9.97 -1.90
N GLU A 113 -12.02 8.66 -2.10
CA GLU A 113 -13.02 7.91 -2.88
C GLU A 113 -14.41 7.97 -2.23
N LYS A 114 -14.49 7.82 -0.90
CA LYS A 114 -15.75 7.89 -0.13
C LYS A 114 -16.32 9.31 -0.05
N THR A 115 -15.46 10.33 -0.01
CA THR A 115 -15.87 11.74 0.02
C THR A 115 -16.11 12.30 -1.38
N SER A 116 -15.88 11.52 -2.44
CA SER A 116 -16.16 11.95 -3.82
C SER A 116 -17.66 12.01 -4.07
N PRO A 117 -18.20 13.14 -4.55
CA PRO A 117 -19.64 13.32 -4.81
C PRO A 117 -20.22 12.41 -5.91
N TYR A 118 -19.39 11.60 -6.58
CA TYR A 118 -19.80 10.67 -7.64
C TYR A 118 -19.93 9.20 -7.19
N SER A 119 -19.76 8.89 -5.90
CA SER A 119 -19.88 7.51 -5.38
C SER A 119 -21.31 7.09 -4.98
N ASN A 120 -22.33 7.91 -5.28
CA ASN A 120 -23.72 7.46 -5.23
C ASN A 120 -24.11 6.89 -6.58
N HIS A 121 -24.57 5.64 -6.56
CA HIS A 121 -25.17 4.92 -7.67
C HIS A 121 -25.97 5.86 -8.58
N PHE A 122 -25.55 5.95 -9.83
CA PHE A 122 -26.41 6.27 -10.96
C PHE A 122 -27.44 5.14 -11.04
N ASP A 123 -28.49 5.21 -10.23
CA ASP A 123 -29.73 4.48 -10.45
C ASP A 123 -30.62 5.43 -11.26
N ILE A 124 -30.24 5.64 -12.53
CA ILE A 124 -31.19 6.11 -13.52
C ILE A 124 -32.02 4.86 -13.82
N SER A 125 -33.15 4.75 -13.13
CA SER A 125 -34.27 3.97 -13.59
C SER A 125 -34.48 4.28 -15.06
N GLU A 126 -34.23 3.31 -15.93
CA GLU A 126 -34.57 3.36 -17.35
C GLU A 126 -36.02 3.82 -17.49
N ASP A 127 -36.19 4.86 -18.29
CA ASP A 127 -37.47 5.27 -18.84
C ASP A 127 -38.12 4.07 -19.54
N ASP A 128 -39.25 3.59 -19.02
CA ASP A 128 -40.27 2.96 -19.86
C ASP A 128 -41.43 3.97 -19.98
N ASP A 129 -41.31 4.84 -20.97
CA ASP A 129 -42.42 5.50 -21.63
C ASP A 129 -43.41 4.43 -22.12
N ASP A 130 -44.64 4.44 -21.62
CA ASP A 130 -45.77 3.88 -22.37
C ASP A 130 -46.96 4.84 -22.28
N HIS A 131 -47.04 5.69 -23.31
CA HIS A 131 -48.27 6.32 -23.74
C HIS A 131 -49.32 5.25 -24.08
N HIS A 132 -50.51 5.31 -23.48
CA HIS A 132 -51.72 5.13 -24.28
C HIS A 132 -52.96 5.81 -23.66
N ASP A 133 -53.57 6.65 -24.50
CA ASP A 133 -54.88 7.30 -24.37
C ASP A 133 -55.98 6.43 -23.76
N HIS A 134 -56.87 7.07 -22.98
CA HIS A 134 -58.32 6.93 -23.11
C HIS A 134 -59.07 8.17 -22.62
#